data_AF-A0A960JYT6-F1
#
_entry.id   AF-A0A960JYT6-F1
#
_cell.length_a   1.000
_cell.length_b   1.000
_cell.length_c   1.000
_cell.angle_alpha   90.00
_cell.angle_beta   90.00
_cell.angle_gamma   90.00
#
_symmetry.space_group_name_H-M   'P 1'
#
loop_
_entity.id
_entity.type
_entity.pdbx_description
1 polymer ?
#
loop_
_entity_poly.entity_id
_entity_poly.type
_entity_poly.pdbx_seq_one_letter_code
_entity_poly.pdbx_strand_id
1 'polypeptide(L)'
;RLTYEMWRACRLVVDTGLHAMGWSRQQSLDYLASHTALSLHEITTETDRYIAWPGQALAYKLGELKIRELRRHAEEALGPAFDLRAFHDAVLGNGAVPLTVLEDEIEAYIAARRPGPG
;
A
#
# COMPACT_ATOMS: atom_id res chain seq x y z
N ARG A 1 -16.06 -4.27 -5.31
CA ARG A 1 -14.80 -4.72 -4.66
C ARG A 1 -13.73 -5.06 -5.69
N LEU A 2 -13.95 -6.01 -6.60
CA LEU A 2 -12.97 -6.43 -7.63
C LEU A 2 -12.53 -5.30 -8.58
N THR A 3 -13.46 -4.46 -9.05
CA THR A 3 -13.16 -3.32 -9.93
C THR A 3 -12.19 -2.31 -9.30
N TYR A 4 -12.33 -2.05 -7.99
CA TYR A 4 -11.46 -1.14 -7.25
C TYR A 4 -10.06 -1.73 -7.02
N GLU A 5 -9.95 -3.04 -6.80
CA GLU A 5 -8.65 -3.73 -6.74
C GLU A 5 -7.93 -3.69 -8.09
N MET A 6 -8.68 -3.93 -9.19
CA MET A 6 -8.13 -3.91 -10.54
C MET A 6 -7.60 -2.53 -10.92
N TRP A 7 -8.36 -1.47 -10.58
CA TRP A 7 -7.87 -0.10 -10.73
C TRP A 7 -6.61 0.18 -9.90
N ARG A 8 -6.57 -0.25 -8.63
CA ARG A 8 -5.37 -0.11 -7.78
C ARG A 8 -4.14 -0.81 -8.37
N ALA A 9 -4.32 -1.97 -8.99
CA ALA A 9 -3.24 -2.65 -9.69
C ALA A 9 -2.79 -1.85 -10.93
N CYS A 10 -3.74 -1.38 -11.75
CA CYS A 10 -3.45 -0.59 -12.94
C CYS A 10 -2.72 0.73 -12.62
N ARG A 11 -3.01 1.34 -11.46
CA ARG A 11 -2.32 2.54 -10.97
C ARG A 11 -0.81 2.37 -10.88
N LEU A 12 -0.33 1.20 -10.44
CA LEU A 12 1.09 0.93 -10.30
C LEU A 12 1.76 0.84 -11.67
N VAL A 13 1.08 0.21 -12.64
CA VAL A 13 1.56 0.07 -14.02
C VAL A 13 1.64 1.43 -14.69
N VAL A 14 0.64 2.29 -14.52
CA VAL A 14 0.63 3.63 -15.11
C VAL A 14 1.69 4.55 -14.48
N ASP A 15 1.83 4.55 -13.16
CA ASP A 15 2.81 5.40 -12.47
C ASP A 15 4.26 5.00 -12.85
N THR A 16 4.57 3.71 -12.84
CA THR A 16 5.88 3.20 -13.30
C THR A 16 6.08 3.39 -14.81
N GLY A 17 5.02 3.19 -15.60
CA GLY A 17 5.00 3.46 -17.03
C GLY A 17 5.43 4.89 -17.35
N LEU A 18 4.77 5.87 -16.72
CA LEU A 18 5.03 7.30 -16.92
C LEU A 18 6.42 7.71 -16.42
N HIS A 19 6.79 7.30 -15.20
CA HIS A 19 7.94 7.91 -14.50
C HIS A 19 9.24 7.12 -14.60
N ALA A 20 9.20 5.85 -15.01
CA ALA A 20 10.37 5.00 -15.15
C ALA A 20 10.53 4.39 -16.55
N MET A 21 9.42 4.13 -17.27
CA MET A 21 9.45 3.47 -18.59
C MET A 21 9.19 4.41 -19.77
N GLY A 22 9.02 5.71 -19.53
CA GLY A 22 8.87 6.73 -20.57
C GLY A 22 7.55 6.66 -21.35
N TRP A 23 6.48 6.15 -20.75
CA TRP A 23 5.16 6.15 -21.37
C TRP A 23 4.66 7.58 -21.62
N SER A 24 4.04 7.76 -22.77
CA SER A 24 3.27 8.96 -23.07
C SER A 24 1.93 8.94 -22.32
N ARG A 25 1.36 10.14 -22.13
CA ARG A 25 0.01 10.31 -21.55
C ARG A 25 -1.03 9.42 -22.24
N GLN A 26 -1.00 9.34 -23.57
CA GLN A 26 -1.98 8.56 -24.33
C GLN A 26 -1.88 7.06 -24.03
N GLN A 27 -0.65 6.52 -23.93
CA GLN A 27 -0.45 5.11 -23.57
C GLN A 27 -1.03 4.77 -22.18
N SER A 28 -0.92 5.69 -21.21
CA SER A 28 -1.53 5.52 -19.89
C SER A 28 -3.06 5.56 -19.93
N LEU A 29 -3.65 6.44 -20.74
CA LEU A 29 -5.10 6.51 -20.94
C LEU A 29 -5.63 5.22 -21.58
N ASP A 30 -4.97 4.76 -22.64
CA ASP A 30 -5.36 3.55 -23.38
C ASP A 30 -5.24 2.30 -22.49
N TYR A 31 -4.20 2.24 -21.67
CA TYR A 31 -4.02 1.16 -20.70
C TYR A 31 -5.15 1.12 -19.67
N LEU A 32 -5.50 2.24 -19.05
CA LEU A 32 -6.59 2.30 -18.07
C LEU A 32 -7.96 2.01 -18.69
N ALA A 33 -8.21 2.49 -19.91
CA ALA A 33 -9.47 2.24 -20.63
C ALA A 33 -9.66 0.78 -20.99
N SER A 34 -8.58 0.05 -21.28
CA SER A 34 -8.63 -1.37 -21.63
C SER A 34 -8.64 -2.32 -20.42
N HIS A 35 -8.19 -1.86 -19.24
CA HIS A 35 -8.01 -2.71 -18.06
C HIS A 35 -8.90 -2.33 -16.86
N THR A 36 -9.71 -1.27 -16.95
CA THR A 36 -10.62 -0.86 -15.88
C THR A 36 -12.00 -0.56 -16.42
N ALA A 37 -13.03 -0.64 -15.55
CA ALA A 37 -14.40 -0.26 -15.90
C ALA A 37 -14.71 1.22 -15.58
N LEU A 38 -13.67 2.07 -15.50
CA LEU A 38 -13.80 3.49 -15.22
C LEU A 38 -14.28 4.24 -16.45
N SER A 39 -14.96 5.37 -16.23
CA SER A 39 -15.31 6.28 -17.32
C SER A 39 -14.05 6.93 -17.91
N LEU A 40 -14.10 7.31 -19.19
CA LEU A 40 -13.00 8.05 -19.84
C LEU A 40 -12.67 9.36 -19.10
N HIS A 41 -13.66 10.00 -18.49
CA HIS A 41 -13.46 11.21 -17.70
C HIS A 41 -12.64 10.94 -16.43
N GLU A 42 -12.96 9.87 -15.69
CA GLU A 42 -12.19 9.45 -14.51
C GLU A 42 -10.78 9.01 -14.89
N ILE A 43 -10.62 8.24 -15.96
CA ILE A 43 -9.32 7.81 -16.48
C ILE A 43 -8.43 9.00 -16.83
N THR A 44 -9.00 10.01 -17.49
CA THR A 44 -8.29 11.24 -17.87
C THR A 44 -7.82 12.00 -16.63
N THR A 45 -8.74 12.22 -15.68
CA THR A 45 -8.47 12.94 -14.44
C THR A 45 -7.39 12.25 -13.61
N GLU A 46 -7.46 10.93 -13.47
CA GLU A 46 -6.49 10.16 -12.72
C GLU A 46 -5.11 10.12 -13.40
N THR A 47 -5.08 10.02 -14.73
CA THR A 47 -3.82 10.05 -15.50
C THR A 47 -3.11 11.40 -15.37
N ASP A 48 -3.84 12.50 -15.49
CA ASP A 48 -3.29 13.85 -15.29
C ASP A 48 -2.75 14.02 -13.87
N ARG A 49 -3.45 13.45 -12.88
CA ARG A 49 -3.02 13.44 -11.48
C ARG A 49 -1.72 12.64 -11.27
N TYR A 50 -1.54 11.49 -11.93
CA TYR A 50 -0.29 10.72 -11.83
C TYR A 50 0.90 11.42 -12.51
N ILE A 51 0.65 12.12 -13.63
CA ILE A 51 1.66 12.94 -14.30
C ILE A 51 2.11 14.09 -13.39
N ALA A 52 1.16 14.78 -12.76
CA ALA A 52 1.43 15.93 -11.91
C ALA A 52 2.03 15.57 -10.53
N TRP A 53 1.76 14.36 -10.01
CA TRP A 53 2.18 13.93 -8.67
C TRP A 53 2.85 12.54 -8.68
N PRO A 54 4.13 12.45 -9.08
CA PRO A 54 4.84 11.18 -9.17
C PRO A 54 4.88 10.43 -7.83
N GLY A 55 4.58 9.13 -7.84
CA GLY A 55 4.76 8.22 -6.70
C GLY A 55 3.61 8.17 -5.70
N GLN A 56 2.53 8.94 -5.90
CA GLN A 56 1.37 8.95 -4.99
C GLN A 56 0.64 7.59 -4.96
N ALA A 57 0.54 6.92 -6.12
CA ALA A 57 -0.02 5.56 -6.20
C ALA A 57 0.91 4.52 -5.55
N LEU A 58 2.23 4.69 -5.71
CA LEU A 58 3.25 3.81 -5.11
C LEU A 58 3.21 3.89 -3.59
N ALA A 59 3.12 5.09 -3.01
CA ALA A 59 3.06 5.28 -1.56
C ALA A 59 1.87 4.54 -0.91
N TYR A 60 0.70 4.57 -1.55
CA TYR A 60 -0.48 3.86 -1.04
C TYR A 60 -0.29 2.34 -1.05
N LYS A 61 0.17 1.79 -2.19
CA LYS A 61 0.35 0.33 -2.30
C LYS A 61 1.51 -0.15 -1.43
N LEU A 62 2.60 0.60 -1.37
CA LEU A 62 3.75 0.28 -0.54
C LEU A 62 3.34 0.24 0.94
N GLY A 63 2.58 1.24 1.40
CA GLY A 63 2.03 1.25 2.77
C GLY A 63 1.10 0.06 3.04
N GLU A 64 0.19 -0.24 2.11
CA GLU A 64 -0.70 -1.41 2.23
C GLU A 64 0.08 -2.72 2.31
N LEU A 65 1.04 -2.93 1.41
CA LEU A 65 1.88 -4.13 1.37
C LEU A 65 2.69 -4.26 2.66
N LYS A 66 3.25 -3.15 3.14
CA LYS A 66 4.08 -3.15 4.34
C LYS A 66 3.29 -3.47 5.60
N ILE A 67 2.09 -2.90 5.77
CA ILE A 67 1.22 -3.22 6.91
C ILE A 67 0.83 -4.71 6.88
N ARG A 68 0.54 -5.28 5.70
CA ARG A 68 0.25 -6.71 5.57
C ARG A 68 1.45 -7.59 5.91
N GLU A 69 2.64 -7.20 5.46
CA GLU A 69 3.89 -7.89 5.78
C GLU A 69 4.16 -7.89 7.29
N LEU A 70 4.08 -6.71 7.93
CA LEU A 70 4.27 -6.55 9.37
C LEU A 70 3.25 -7.34 10.19
N ARG A 71 1.99 -7.39 9.73
CA ARG A 71 0.97 -8.21 10.36
C ARG A 71 1.33 -9.69 10.33
N ARG A 72 1.71 -10.22 9.17
CA ARG A 72 2.14 -11.61 9.03
C ARG A 72 3.34 -11.89 9.94
N HIS A 73 4.31 -10.98 10.00
CA HIS A 73 5.47 -11.11 10.88
C HIS A 73 5.06 -11.19 12.36
N ALA A 74 4.14 -10.34 12.80
CA ALA A 74 3.63 -10.37 14.17
C ALA A 74 2.81 -11.64 14.48
N GLU A 75 2.00 -12.12 13.54
CA GLU A 75 1.26 -13.39 13.64
C GLU A 75 2.23 -14.57 13.81
N GLU A 76 3.30 -14.62 13.03
CA GLU A 76 4.35 -15.65 13.12
C GLU A 76 5.15 -15.57 14.43
N ALA A 77 5.51 -14.36 14.86
CA ALA A 77 6.37 -14.15 16.02
C ALA A 77 5.67 -14.36 17.37
N LEU A 78 4.36 -14.08 17.45
CA LEU A 78 3.58 -14.18 18.68
C LEU A 78 2.70 -15.43 18.73
N GLY A 79 2.39 -16.05 17.57
CA GLY A 79 1.60 -17.26 17.50
C GLY A 79 0.26 -17.13 18.26
N PRO A 80 -0.04 -18.02 19.23
CA PRO A 80 -1.27 -17.94 20.03
C PRO A 80 -1.40 -16.66 20.87
N ALA A 81 -0.31 -15.95 21.14
CA ALA A 81 -0.31 -14.68 21.88
C ALA A 81 -0.62 -13.47 20.99
N PHE A 82 -0.80 -13.66 19.68
CA PHE A 82 -1.17 -12.59 18.76
C PHE A 82 -2.60 -12.10 19.01
N ASP A 83 -2.77 -10.79 19.14
CA ASP A 83 -4.07 -10.14 19.20
C ASP A 83 -4.16 -9.06 18.11
N LEU A 84 -5.11 -9.24 17.19
CA LEU A 84 -5.38 -8.33 16.09
C LEU A 84 -5.80 -6.92 16.55
N ARG A 85 -6.51 -6.80 17.67
CA ARG A 85 -6.90 -5.49 18.22
C ARG A 85 -5.67 -4.74 18.69
N ALA A 86 -4.83 -5.40 19.48
CA ALA A 86 -3.59 -4.81 19.98
C ALA A 86 -2.60 -4.48 18.84
N PHE A 87 -2.59 -5.26 17.76
CA PHE A 87 -1.82 -4.94 16.55
C PHE A 87 -2.34 -3.66 15.89
N HIS A 88 -3.65 -3.51 15.68
CA HIS A 88 -4.21 -2.28 15.12
C HIS A 88 -3.95 -1.06 16.00
N ASP A 89 -4.01 -1.21 17.32
CA ASP A 89 -3.67 -0.14 18.26
C ASP A 89 -2.20 0.29 18.11
N ALA A 90 -1.27 -0.66 17.93
CA ALA A 90 0.14 -0.35 17.66
C ALA A 90 0.36 0.36 16.31
N VAL A 91 -0.37 -0.05 15.26
CA VAL A 91 -0.30 0.60 13.94
C VAL A 91 -0.85 2.02 13.96
N LEU A 92 -1.92 2.28 14.72
CA LEU A 92 -2.65 3.55 14.69
C LEU A 92 -2.26 4.51 15.83
N GLY A 93 -1.65 4.01 16.91
CA GLY A 93 -1.40 4.76 18.14
C GLY A 93 -0.53 6.02 17.97
N ASN A 94 0.40 5.99 17.01
CA ASN A 94 1.30 7.11 16.72
C ASN A 94 0.85 7.99 15.55
N GLY A 95 -0.36 7.75 15.01
CA GLY A 95 -0.85 8.47 13.84
C GLY A 95 -0.08 8.15 12.56
N ALA A 96 -0.07 9.08 11.61
CA ALA A 96 0.61 8.89 10.34
C ALA A 96 2.13 9.05 10.51
N VAL A 97 2.86 7.93 10.45
CA VAL A 97 4.33 7.88 10.58
C VAL A 97 4.98 7.32 9.30
N PRO A 98 6.27 7.60 9.04
CA PRO A 98 7.04 6.93 7.99
C PRO A 98 7.05 5.41 8.17
N LEU A 99 7.16 4.65 7.07
CA LEU A 99 7.11 3.18 7.12
C LEU A 99 8.20 2.56 8.00
N THR A 100 9.40 3.15 8.03
CA THR A 100 10.49 2.68 8.90
C THR A 100 10.14 2.81 10.38
N VAL A 101 9.47 3.90 10.75
CA VAL A 101 9.01 4.10 12.13
C VAL A 101 7.90 3.11 12.46
N LEU A 102 6.97 2.87 11.52
CA LEU A 102 5.94 1.86 11.71
C LEU A 102 6.55 0.46 11.92
N GLU A 103 7.62 0.12 11.22
CA GLU A 103 8.36 -1.13 11.45
C GLU A 103 8.91 -1.22 12.87
N ASP A 104 9.61 -0.19 13.33
CA ASP A 104 10.19 -0.14 14.68
C ASP A 104 9.11 -0.29 15.77
N GLU A 105 7.94 0.34 15.58
CA GLU A 105 6.80 0.23 16.50
C GLU A 105 6.22 -1.18 16.55
N ILE A 106 6.13 -1.88 15.41
CA ILE A 106 5.67 -3.27 15.38
C ILE A 106 6.70 -4.20 16.01
N GLU A 107 7.99 -3.99 15.80
CA GLU A 107 9.04 -4.74 16.48
C GLU A 107 8.99 -4.55 18.00
N ALA A 108 8.78 -3.31 18.46
CA ALA A 108 8.59 -3.01 19.88
C ALA A 108 7.32 -3.71 20.44
N TYR A 109 6.22 -3.70 19.69
CA TYR A 109 4.99 -4.42 20.02
C TYR A 109 5.21 -5.93 20.18
N ILE A 110 5.97 -6.55 19.27
CA ILE A 110 6.31 -7.98 19.31
C ILE A 110 7.22 -8.27 20.51
N ALA A 111 8.27 -7.47 20.71
CA ALA A 111 9.23 -7.65 21.79
C ALA A 111 8.56 -7.57 23.17
N ALA A 112 7.61 -6.66 23.35
CA ALA A 112 6.86 -6.52 24.61
C ALA A 112 5.91 -7.68 24.91
N ARG A 113 5.58 -8.52 23.91
CA ARG A 113 4.59 -9.61 24.00
C ARG A 113 5.17 -11.00 23.81
N ARG A 114 6.44 -11.12 23.41
CA ARG A 114 7.12 -12.42 23.42
C ARG A 114 7.23 -12.91 24.86
N PRO A 115 6.86 -14.17 25.15
CA PRO A 115 7.23 -14.79 26.41
C PRO A 115 8.77 -14.77 26.51
N GLY A 116 9.31 -14.37 27.66
CA GLY A 116 10.75 -14.48 27.91
C GLY A 116 11.22 -15.94 27.74
N PRO A 117 12.51 -16.18 27.42
CA PRO A 117 13.01 -17.55 27.31
C PRO A 117 12.81 -18.25 28.65
N GLY A 118 11.90 -19.23 28.66
CA GLY A 118 11.69 -20.13 29.80
C GLY A 118 12.77 -21.19 29.89
#